data_AF-X6PZB2-F1
#
_entry.id   AF-X6PZB2-F1
#
_cell.length_a   1.000
_cell.length_b   1.000
_cell.length_c   1.000
_cell.angle_alpha   90.00
_cell.angle_beta   90.00
_cell.angle_gamma   90.00
#
_symmetry.space_group_name_H-M   'P 1'
#
loop_
_entity.id
_entity.type
_entity.pdbx_description
1 polymer ?
#
loop_
_entity_poly.entity_id
_entity_poly.type
_entity_poly.pdbx_seq_one_letter_code
_entity_poly.pdbx_strand_id
1 'polypeptide(L)'
;MWRCSGAREAARVLSVAVRGLRFDSPHLHKHPGVSLRFRGFRCPHAIFAVYPCAHLYIRMQQDISLAVAQAWRSVWKKILRHFPDEETDMSGRRAFGSIRKARSGRFEVRYTGPDGGKYTAGRSFVRKADASAFLAHVEAEISEGTWTSPKESRERERAQELAAERAAMTFAAWSERWLASLERLGRTPQTIQTHTYRMRHLVPTFGAKPLGAISVDDVDTWYQSVWQAKGPGVVRPLYMTLSTCMNAAVKSGLIEASPCKVPEGQKHRPVRERERQVATPEEVRAAADAMPARLRIAVLLAAWCQTRLGELTGLQRRDLDLDSTPATLRIERQVQYLAGEGPVELPPKSAAGVREIVIPASLIPALRSHLESYVEPSGTSWLLASERSPRLPLHPNSLRGAWERARQDAGIPWFKFHDLRHTGLTIFAQQGATLAELLHRGGHSDVDVALRYQHATRERDAALAARMDSHVLI
;
A
#
# COMPACT_ATOMS: atom_id res chain seq x y z
N MET A 1 -17.65 -44.24 34.44
CA MET A 1 -16.69 -45.09 33.71
C MET A 1 -15.81 -44.16 32.89
N TRP A 2 -14.50 -43.97 33.05
CA TRP A 2 -13.39 -44.68 33.70
C TRP A 2 -12.43 -43.65 34.37
N ARG A 3 -11.70 -44.09 35.40
CA ARG A 3 -10.78 -43.30 36.27
C ARG A 3 -9.41 -43.10 35.61
N CYS A 4 -8.80 -41.91 35.68
CA CYS A 4 -7.83 -41.47 36.70
C CYS A 4 -6.82 -42.53 37.18
N SER A 5 -5.69 -42.69 36.46
CA SER A 5 -4.50 -43.44 36.93
C SER A 5 -3.17 -42.69 36.83
N GLY A 6 -3.03 -41.62 36.03
CA GLY A 6 -1.72 -40.98 35.80
C GLY A 6 -1.23 -39.98 36.87
N ALA A 7 -2.12 -39.39 37.67
CA ALA A 7 -1.75 -38.28 38.57
C ALA A 7 -1.23 -38.73 39.95
N ARG A 8 -1.42 -40.00 40.34
CA ARG A 8 -0.99 -40.52 41.66
C ARG A 8 0.46 -41.05 41.65
N GLU A 9 1.01 -41.40 40.49
CA GLU A 9 2.40 -41.82 40.33
C GLU A 9 3.36 -40.63 40.49
N ALA A 10 3.00 -39.47 39.93
CA ALA A 10 3.80 -38.24 39.98
C ALA A 10 3.94 -37.68 41.41
N ALA A 11 2.92 -37.85 42.25
CA ALA A 11 2.95 -37.43 43.66
C ALA A 11 3.81 -38.36 44.55
N ARG A 12 3.99 -39.64 44.17
CA ARG A 12 4.80 -40.60 44.93
C ARG A 12 6.30 -40.39 44.72
N VAL A 13 6.73 -40.05 43.51
CA VAL A 13 8.16 -39.81 43.18
C VAL A 13 8.69 -38.53 43.85
N LEU A 14 7.85 -37.49 43.96
CA LEU A 14 8.19 -36.26 44.70
C LEU A 14 8.26 -36.46 46.22
N SER A 15 7.61 -37.48 46.78
CA SER A 15 7.62 -37.77 48.24
C SER A 15 8.87 -38.53 48.73
N VAL A 16 9.60 -39.19 47.82
CA VAL A 16 10.82 -39.96 48.15
C VAL A 16 12.05 -39.06 48.19
N ALA A 17 12.09 -37.98 47.40
CA ALA A 17 13.20 -37.02 47.37
C ALA A 17 13.26 -36.09 48.59
N VAL A 18 12.19 -36.00 49.40
CA VAL A 18 12.10 -35.08 50.55
C VAL A 18 12.28 -35.78 51.91
N ARG A 19 12.36 -37.12 51.96
CA ARG A 19 12.54 -37.88 53.23
C ARG A 19 13.99 -37.98 53.73
N GLY A 20 14.96 -37.37 53.06
CA GLY A 20 16.39 -37.46 53.40
C GLY A 20 16.99 -36.30 54.20
N LEU A 21 16.24 -35.22 54.46
CA LEU A 21 16.77 -34.03 55.13
C LEU A 21 16.10 -33.85 56.49
N ARG A 22 16.76 -34.33 57.55
CA ARG A 22 16.44 -33.96 58.93
C ARG A 22 17.07 -32.60 59.23
N PHE A 23 16.27 -31.63 59.63
CA PHE A 23 16.71 -30.48 60.42
C PHE A 23 15.78 -30.38 61.63
N ASP A 24 16.35 -30.57 62.81
CA ASP A 24 15.70 -30.35 64.10
C ASP A 24 15.58 -28.85 64.37
N SER A 25 14.36 -28.36 64.62
CA SER A 25 14.12 -27.34 65.64
C SER A 25 12.62 -27.14 65.94
N PRO A 26 12.26 -26.81 67.20
CA PRO A 26 10.89 -26.90 67.71
C PRO A 26 10.15 -25.56 67.72
N HIS A 27 8.84 -25.65 67.95
CA HIS A 27 7.86 -24.57 68.23
C HIS A 27 7.26 -23.89 66.99
N LEU A 28 5.95 -23.61 66.88
CA LEU A 28 4.69 -24.08 67.46
C LEU A 28 3.60 -23.29 66.68
N HIS A 29 2.49 -23.95 66.34
CA HIS A 29 1.14 -23.41 66.01
C HIS A 29 0.96 -22.41 64.84
N LYS A 30 0.21 -22.76 63.77
CA LYS A 30 -1.26 -22.90 63.60
C LYS A 30 -2.06 -21.58 63.52
N HIS A 31 -2.76 -21.45 62.38
CA HIS A 31 -4.03 -20.75 62.10
C HIS A 31 -4.02 -19.35 61.42
N PRO A 32 -5.05 -19.05 60.60
CA PRO A 32 -4.87 -18.48 59.27
C PRO A 32 -5.65 -17.17 59.01
N GLY A 33 -5.33 -16.52 57.89
CA GLY A 33 -6.30 -15.78 57.08
C GLY A 33 -6.47 -14.29 57.39
N VAL A 34 -5.86 -13.43 56.57
CA VAL A 34 -6.36 -12.07 56.31
C VAL A 34 -6.13 -11.71 54.85
N SER A 35 -7.24 -11.50 54.14
CA SER A 35 -7.31 -10.78 52.87
C SER A 35 -7.09 -9.28 53.10
N LEU A 36 -6.29 -8.59 52.28
CA LEU A 36 -6.39 -7.13 52.18
C LEU A 36 -6.03 -6.62 50.77
N ARG A 37 -6.95 -5.79 50.25
CA ARG A 37 -6.91 -5.08 48.97
C ARG A 37 -5.89 -3.94 49.02
N PHE A 38 -5.19 -3.73 47.92
CA PHE A 38 -4.30 -2.59 47.68
C PHE A 38 -5.08 -1.30 47.37
N ARG A 39 -4.70 -0.20 48.03
CA ARG A 39 -4.82 1.18 47.51
C ARG A 39 -3.49 1.89 47.73
N GLY A 40 -2.99 2.53 46.68
CA GLY A 40 -1.61 2.99 46.56
C GLY A 40 -1.30 4.35 47.21
N PHE A 41 -0.01 4.70 47.20
CA PHE A 41 0.54 6.03 46.91
C PHE A 41 2.08 5.90 46.71
N ARG A 42 2.68 6.85 45.97
CA ARG A 42 4.09 6.87 45.50
C ARG A 42 5.06 7.57 46.48
N CYS A 43 6.36 7.28 46.25
CA CYS A 43 7.58 8.12 46.47
C CYS A 43 8.33 8.02 47.84
N PRO A 44 9.65 8.40 47.94
CA PRO A 44 10.81 7.58 47.54
C PRO A 44 11.98 7.53 48.59
N HIS A 45 13.00 6.70 48.33
CA HIS A 45 14.35 6.64 48.96
C HIS A 45 14.48 6.29 50.46
N ALA A 46 14.78 5.02 50.75
CA ALA A 46 15.67 4.62 51.84
C ALA A 46 16.44 3.32 51.49
N ILE A 47 17.74 3.54 51.32
CA ILE A 47 18.92 2.70 51.09
C ILE A 47 19.07 1.47 52.03
N PHE A 48 19.51 0.34 51.44
CA PHE A 48 20.24 -0.82 51.99
C PHE A 48 19.57 -1.76 53.01
N ALA A 49 19.30 -3.00 52.58
CA ALA A 49 19.67 -4.24 53.30
C ALA A 49 19.12 -5.51 52.60
N VAL A 50 19.66 -5.91 51.44
CA VAL A 50 19.50 -7.30 50.96
C VAL A 50 20.75 -7.75 50.20
N TYR A 51 21.83 -8.02 50.93
CA TYR A 51 23.04 -8.67 50.40
C TYR A 51 23.45 -10.00 51.08
N PRO A 52 22.54 -10.80 51.69
CA PRO A 52 22.84 -12.23 51.89
C PRO A 52 21.94 -13.22 51.12
N CYS A 53 20.83 -12.80 50.49
CA CYS A 53 19.89 -13.75 49.85
C CYS A 53 20.21 -14.08 48.38
N ALA A 54 20.86 -13.19 47.64
CA ALA A 54 21.23 -13.44 46.24
C ALA A 54 22.34 -14.51 46.12
N HIS A 55 23.26 -14.57 47.08
CA HIS A 55 24.35 -15.55 47.08
C HIS A 55 23.88 -16.96 47.40
N LEU A 56 22.83 -17.09 48.24
CA LEU A 56 22.17 -18.38 48.51
C LEU A 56 21.30 -18.84 47.35
N TYR A 57 20.62 -17.92 46.64
CA TYR A 57 19.81 -18.28 45.46
C TYR A 57 20.68 -18.68 44.26
N ILE A 58 21.83 -18.00 44.05
CA ILE A 58 22.79 -18.36 43.00
C ILE A 58 23.51 -19.67 43.33
N ARG A 59 23.90 -19.91 44.59
CA ARG A 59 24.45 -21.23 45.00
C ARG A 59 23.41 -22.34 44.87
N MET A 60 22.16 -22.09 45.25
CA MET A 60 21.09 -23.08 45.12
C MET A 60 20.76 -23.37 43.64
N GLN A 61 20.79 -22.37 42.74
CA GLN A 61 20.68 -22.62 41.30
C GLN A 61 21.91 -23.30 40.69
N GLN A 62 23.12 -22.99 41.16
CA GLN A 62 24.35 -23.66 40.71
C GLN A 62 24.41 -25.11 41.21
N ASP A 63 23.97 -25.39 42.43
CA ASP A 63 23.90 -26.74 43.00
C ASP A 63 22.79 -27.57 42.36
N ILE A 64 21.63 -26.97 42.04
CA ILE A 64 20.59 -27.64 41.23
C ILE A 64 21.10 -27.88 39.80
N SER A 65 21.83 -26.94 39.20
CA SER A 65 22.40 -27.12 37.87
C SER A 65 23.53 -28.16 37.86
N LEU A 66 24.35 -28.24 38.90
CA LEU A 66 25.36 -29.27 39.06
C LEU A 66 24.73 -30.63 39.38
N ALA A 67 23.70 -30.69 40.21
CA ALA A 67 22.99 -31.91 40.53
C ALA A 67 22.19 -32.43 39.33
N VAL A 68 21.58 -31.56 38.54
CA VAL A 68 20.93 -31.90 37.26
C VAL A 68 21.99 -32.30 36.25
N ALA A 69 23.13 -31.61 36.15
CA ALA A 69 24.23 -31.99 35.24
C ALA A 69 24.96 -33.27 35.68
N GLN A 70 25.00 -33.60 36.99
CA GLN A 70 25.54 -34.84 37.53
C GLN A 70 24.53 -35.98 37.41
N ALA A 71 23.24 -35.71 37.61
CA ALA A 71 22.16 -36.65 37.34
C ALA A 71 22.12 -36.97 35.84
N TRP A 72 22.18 -35.96 34.96
CA TRP A 72 22.35 -36.12 33.52
C TRP A 72 23.67 -36.79 33.17
N ARG A 73 24.81 -36.49 33.82
CA ARG A 73 26.05 -37.25 33.61
C ARG A 73 25.96 -38.69 34.10
N SER A 74 25.17 -38.99 35.13
CA SER A 74 24.98 -40.35 35.66
C SER A 74 24.01 -41.15 34.80
N VAL A 75 22.97 -40.49 34.27
CA VAL A 75 22.02 -41.02 33.29
C VAL A 75 22.74 -41.21 31.96
N TRP A 76 23.56 -40.26 31.53
CA TRP A 76 24.41 -40.37 30.34
C TRP A 76 25.53 -41.40 30.54
N LYS A 77 26.11 -41.54 31.74
CA LYS A 77 27.05 -42.65 32.08
C LYS A 77 26.35 -44.01 32.17
N LYS A 78 25.06 -44.06 32.55
CA LYS A 78 24.24 -45.28 32.52
C LYS A 78 23.83 -45.65 31.10
N ILE A 79 23.48 -44.66 30.27
CA ILE A 79 23.25 -44.79 28.83
C ILE A 79 24.57 -45.21 28.14
N LEU A 80 25.72 -44.64 28.53
CA LEU A 80 27.05 -45.03 28.05
C LEU A 80 27.50 -46.42 28.53
N ARG A 81 26.99 -46.91 29.67
CA ARG A 81 27.25 -48.28 30.19
C ARG A 81 26.25 -49.32 29.68
N HIS A 82 25.25 -48.89 28.93
CA HIS A 82 24.26 -49.74 28.27
C HIS A 82 24.15 -49.34 26.80
N PHE A 83 25.30 -49.12 26.16
CA PHE A 83 25.37 -49.43 24.74
C PHE A 83 25.45 -50.95 24.66
N PRO A 84 24.48 -51.64 24.04
CA PRO A 84 24.75 -52.99 23.61
C PRO A 84 26.02 -52.93 22.75
N ASP A 85 26.97 -53.84 23.03
CA ASP A 85 27.97 -54.19 22.04
C ASP A 85 27.23 -54.40 20.72
N GLU A 86 27.78 -53.85 19.64
CA GLU A 86 27.19 -53.93 18.30
C GLU A 86 26.61 -55.32 18.12
N GLU A 87 25.28 -55.43 17.94
CA GLU A 87 24.66 -56.61 17.32
C GLU A 87 25.19 -56.66 15.90
N THR A 88 26.44 -57.10 15.83
CA THR A 88 27.11 -57.56 14.64
C THR A 88 26.47 -58.90 14.39
N ASP A 89 25.68 -58.97 13.33
CA ASP A 89 25.56 -60.21 12.58
C ASP A 89 26.97 -60.84 12.47
N MET A 90 27.06 -62.16 12.48
CA MET A 90 28.28 -62.99 12.53
C MET A 90 29.31 -62.71 11.40
N SER A 91 29.07 -61.65 10.60
CA SER A 91 29.90 -61.05 9.56
C SER A 91 30.54 -59.69 9.92
N GLY A 92 30.33 -59.13 11.13
CA GLY A 92 30.91 -57.86 11.57
C GLY A 92 30.30 -56.61 10.91
N ARG A 93 29.11 -56.73 10.33
CA ARG A 93 28.40 -55.66 9.62
C ARG A 93 27.35 -55.02 10.53
N ARG A 94 27.27 -53.68 10.51
CA ARG A 94 26.24 -52.91 11.22
C ARG A 94 24.85 -53.21 10.64
N ALA A 95 23.84 -53.27 11.51
CA ALA A 95 22.44 -53.45 11.13
C ALA A 95 21.88 -52.24 10.36
N PHE A 96 22.27 -51.02 10.73
CA PHE A 96 21.84 -49.78 10.09
C PHE A 96 23.01 -48.92 9.60
N GLY A 97 22.95 -48.54 8.32
CA GLY A 97 23.94 -47.69 7.66
C GLY A 97 25.34 -48.30 7.49
N SER A 98 26.25 -47.52 6.91
CA SER A 98 27.64 -47.90 6.68
C SER A 98 28.57 -46.72 6.89
N ILE A 99 29.76 -47.00 7.42
CA ILE A 99 30.82 -46.02 7.64
C ILE A 99 32.02 -46.43 6.79
N ARG A 100 32.52 -45.53 5.94
CA ARG A 100 33.69 -45.75 5.10
C ARG A 100 34.79 -44.76 5.48
N LYS A 101 36.03 -45.23 5.61
CA LYS A 101 37.19 -44.34 5.73
C LYS A 101 37.61 -43.87 4.32
N ALA A 102 37.60 -42.57 4.09
CA ALA A 102 38.03 -41.94 2.85
C ALA A 102 39.57 -41.91 2.76
N ARG A 103 40.09 -41.67 1.54
CA ARG A 103 41.54 -41.55 1.28
C ARG A 103 42.20 -40.40 2.05
N SER A 104 41.42 -39.40 2.44
CA SER A 104 41.80 -38.27 3.29
C SER A 104 41.93 -38.61 4.79
N GLY A 105 41.67 -39.86 5.18
CA GLY A 105 41.69 -40.31 6.57
C GLY A 105 40.41 -40.01 7.36
N ARG A 106 39.48 -39.22 6.81
CA ARG A 106 38.17 -38.89 7.40
C ARG A 106 37.16 -40.01 7.17
N PHE A 107 36.13 -40.08 8.01
CA PHE A 107 35.07 -41.08 7.95
C PHE A 107 33.82 -40.48 7.29
N GLU A 108 33.28 -41.18 6.30
CA GLU A 108 32.04 -40.86 5.60
C GLU A 108 30.95 -41.85 6.01
N VAL A 109 29.73 -41.35 6.16
CA VAL A 109 28.57 -42.14 6.56
C VAL A 109 27.57 -42.21 5.41
N ARG A 110 26.99 -43.39 5.20
CA ARG A 110 25.85 -43.63 4.31
C ARG A 110 24.76 -44.41 5.03
N TYR A 111 23.50 -44.09 4.80
CA TYR A 111 22.35 -44.80 5.38
C TYR A 111 21.19 -44.83 4.38
N THR A 112 20.19 -45.66 4.67
CA THR A 112 18.95 -45.73 3.87
C THR A 112 17.81 -45.15 4.71
N GLY A 113 17.07 -44.20 4.15
CA GLY A 113 15.90 -43.63 4.82
C GLY A 113 14.66 -44.54 4.73
N PRO A 114 13.60 -44.23 5.50
CA PRO A 114 12.32 -44.94 5.44
C PRO A 114 11.62 -44.85 4.07
N ASP A 115 11.97 -43.83 3.28
CA ASP A 115 11.55 -43.62 1.90
C ASP A 115 12.28 -44.52 0.88
N GLY A 116 13.20 -45.37 1.33
CA GLY A 116 14.04 -46.22 0.49
C GLY A 116 15.21 -45.48 -0.18
N GLY A 117 15.36 -44.18 0.07
CA GLY A 117 16.44 -43.35 -0.47
C GLY A 117 17.77 -43.61 0.23
N LYS A 118 18.89 -43.49 -0.51
CA LYS A 118 20.24 -43.60 0.07
C LYS A 118 20.80 -42.21 0.35
N TYR A 119 21.19 -41.97 1.59
CA TYR A 119 21.64 -40.67 2.09
C TYR A 119 23.07 -40.73 2.62
N THR A 120 23.77 -39.61 2.56
CA THR A 120 25.05 -39.39 3.24
C THR A 120 24.87 -38.41 4.38
N ALA A 121 25.81 -38.38 5.34
CA ALA A 121 25.78 -37.40 6.43
C ALA A 121 25.99 -35.93 5.97
N GLY A 122 26.26 -35.67 4.68
CA GLY A 122 26.60 -34.34 4.16
C GLY A 122 27.94 -33.77 4.65
N ARG A 123 28.59 -34.40 5.64
CA ARG A 123 29.89 -34.05 6.21
C ARG A 123 30.73 -35.30 6.47
N SER A 124 32.04 -35.13 6.56
CA SER A 124 32.98 -36.21 6.95
C SER A 124 33.53 -35.97 8.36
N PHE A 125 33.65 -37.05 9.12
CA PHE A 125 34.03 -37.04 10.53
C PHE A 125 35.51 -37.34 10.71
N VAL A 126 36.15 -36.78 11.74
CA VAL A 126 37.57 -37.04 12.02
C VAL A 126 37.75 -38.38 12.74
N ARG A 127 36.83 -38.73 13.66
CA ARG A 127 36.86 -39.99 14.41
C ARG A 127 35.75 -40.93 13.96
N LYS A 128 36.03 -42.24 13.97
CA LYS A 128 35.03 -43.28 13.70
C LYS A 128 33.88 -43.22 14.70
N ALA A 129 34.17 -42.95 15.97
CA ALA A 129 33.17 -42.82 17.03
C ALA A 129 32.13 -41.73 16.74
N ASP A 130 32.55 -40.58 16.21
CA ASP A 130 31.63 -39.48 15.85
C ASP A 130 30.71 -39.87 14.69
N ALA A 131 31.25 -40.60 13.70
CA ALA A 131 30.47 -41.15 12.59
C ALA A 131 29.46 -42.22 13.07
N SER A 132 29.86 -43.05 14.02
CA SER A 132 28.99 -44.05 14.67
C SER A 132 27.88 -43.40 15.49
N ALA A 133 28.20 -42.35 16.25
CA ALA A 133 27.22 -41.60 17.02
C ALA A 133 26.20 -40.89 16.13
N PHE A 134 26.63 -40.35 14.98
CA PHE A 134 25.72 -39.78 13.99
C PHE A 134 24.74 -40.83 13.44
N LEU A 135 25.21 -42.03 13.08
CA LEU A 135 24.31 -43.10 12.61
C LEU A 135 23.29 -43.51 13.67
N ALA A 136 23.72 -43.67 14.92
CA ALA A 136 22.82 -44.01 16.02
C ALA A 136 21.76 -42.93 16.24
N HIS A 137 22.10 -41.65 16.07
CA HIS A 137 21.14 -40.57 16.14
C HIS A 137 20.12 -40.62 14.99
N VAL A 138 20.57 -40.86 13.76
CA VAL A 138 19.66 -40.97 12.60
C VAL A 138 18.74 -42.19 12.72
N GLU A 139 19.26 -43.31 13.23
CA GLU A 139 18.47 -44.51 13.51
C GLU A 139 17.39 -44.25 14.56
N ALA A 140 17.75 -43.54 15.64
CA ALA A 140 16.80 -43.08 16.65
C ALA A 140 15.70 -42.19 16.03
N GLU A 141 16.06 -41.18 15.25
CA GLU A 141 15.09 -40.30 14.56
C GLU A 141 14.13 -41.07 13.65
N ILE A 142 14.63 -42.09 12.94
CA ILE A 142 13.81 -42.94 12.09
C ILE A 142 12.84 -43.77 12.94
N SER A 143 13.33 -44.40 14.01
CA SER A 143 12.49 -45.21 14.90
C SER A 143 11.42 -44.38 15.64
N GLU A 144 11.72 -43.13 15.98
CA GLU A 144 10.81 -42.19 16.61
C GLU A 144 9.82 -41.55 15.61
N GLY A 145 10.03 -41.77 14.30
CA GLY A 145 9.23 -41.15 13.24
C GLY A 145 9.44 -39.65 13.08
N THR A 146 10.52 -39.10 13.66
CA THR A 146 10.89 -37.67 13.62
C THR A 146 11.86 -37.34 12.50
N TRP A 147 12.44 -38.37 11.85
CA TRP A 147 13.33 -38.21 10.72
C TRP A 147 12.65 -37.51 9.53
N THR A 148 13.35 -36.53 8.96
CA THR A 148 12.99 -35.90 7.68
C THR A 148 14.13 -36.05 6.69
N SER A 149 13.82 -36.23 5.41
CA SER A 149 14.88 -36.34 4.40
C SER A 149 15.75 -35.08 4.38
N PRO A 150 17.08 -35.19 4.19
CA PRO A 150 17.94 -34.02 3.99
C PRO A 150 17.49 -33.09 2.86
N LYS A 151 16.70 -33.57 1.90
CA LYS A 151 16.05 -32.73 0.88
C LYS A 151 14.90 -31.91 1.50
N GLU A 152 14.00 -32.56 2.22
CA GLU A 152 12.86 -31.92 2.90
C GLU A 152 13.31 -30.94 3.99
N SER A 153 14.37 -31.25 4.75
CA SER A 153 14.95 -30.33 5.74
C SER A 153 15.45 -29.05 5.07
N ARG A 154 16.19 -29.17 3.96
CA ARG A 154 16.67 -28.00 3.19
C ARG A 154 15.52 -27.22 2.55
N GLU A 155 14.48 -27.89 2.08
CA GLU A 155 13.28 -27.23 1.57
C GLU A 155 12.54 -26.47 2.67
N ARG A 156 12.44 -27.03 3.88
CA ARG A 156 11.87 -26.37 5.07
C ARG A 156 12.71 -25.19 5.52
N GLU A 157 14.03 -25.33 5.62
CA GLU A 157 14.96 -24.23 5.96
C GLU A 157 14.83 -23.09 4.95
N ARG A 158 14.86 -23.40 3.65
CA ARG A 158 14.68 -22.39 2.60
C ARG A 158 13.31 -21.73 2.66
N ALA A 159 12.25 -22.48 2.98
CA ALA A 159 10.92 -21.93 3.16
C ALA A 159 10.85 -21.00 4.39
N GLN A 160 11.53 -21.36 5.49
CA GLN A 160 11.65 -20.53 6.70
C GLN A 160 12.44 -19.25 6.42
N GLU A 161 13.56 -19.34 5.70
CA GLU A 161 14.35 -18.18 5.27
C GLU A 161 13.52 -17.22 4.42
N LEU A 162 12.80 -17.75 3.42
CA LEU A 162 11.93 -16.94 2.57
C LEU A 162 10.78 -16.31 3.37
N ALA A 163 10.21 -17.03 4.34
CA ALA A 163 9.18 -16.50 5.23
C ALA A 163 9.74 -15.38 6.13
N ALA A 164 10.96 -15.54 6.65
CA ALA A 164 11.64 -14.52 7.43
C ALA A 164 11.95 -13.28 6.59
N GLU A 165 12.40 -13.44 5.34
CA GLU A 165 12.63 -12.33 4.41
C GLU A 165 11.33 -11.58 4.10
N ARG A 166 10.23 -12.30 3.84
CA ARG A 166 8.90 -11.70 3.66
C ARG A 166 8.44 -10.96 4.90
N ALA A 167 8.62 -11.54 6.08
CA ALA A 167 8.27 -10.92 7.35
C ALA A 167 9.12 -9.68 7.65
N ALA A 168 10.37 -9.64 7.19
CA ALA A 168 11.27 -8.50 7.34
C ALA A 168 11.04 -7.38 6.32
N MET A 169 10.24 -7.62 5.27
CA MET A 169 9.92 -6.62 4.25
C MET A 169 9.28 -5.40 4.88
N THR A 170 9.98 -4.27 4.84
CA THR A 170 9.49 -3.00 5.37
C THR A 170 8.57 -2.29 4.38
N PHE A 171 7.74 -1.38 4.89
CA PHE A 171 6.88 -0.57 4.04
C PHE A 171 7.68 0.29 3.05
N ALA A 172 8.81 0.88 3.48
CA ALA A 172 9.65 1.69 2.59
C ALA A 172 10.16 0.86 1.41
N ALA A 173 10.82 -0.28 1.70
CA ALA A 173 11.38 -1.17 0.67
C ALA A 173 10.30 -1.70 -0.29
N TRP A 174 9.13 -2.07 0.25
CA TRP A 174 8.01 -2.48 -0.57
C TRP A 174 7.46 -1.34 -1.43
N SER A 175 7.31 -0.14 -0.87
CA SER A 175 6.76 1.01 -1.59
C SER A 175 7.62 1.39 -2.79
N GLU A 176 8.95 1.31 -2.67
CA GLU A 176 9.89 1.54 -3.77
C GLU A 176 9.73 0.48 -4.86
N ARG A 177 9.71 -0.81 -4.47
CA ARG A 177 9.48 -1.92 -5.39
C ARG A 177 8.13 -1.80 -6.11
N TRP A 178 7.09 -1.41 -5.39
CA TRP A 178 5.76 -1.20 -5.92
C TRP A 178 5.73 -0.05 -6.92
N LEU A 179 6.31 1.11 -6.59
CA LEU A 179 6.41 2.26 -7.49
C LEU A 179 7.17 1.91 -8.78
N ALA A 180 8.29 1.21 -8.68
CA ALA A 180 9.07 0.74 -9.84
C ALA A 180 8.28 -0.24 -10.73
N SER A 181 7.28 -0.94 -10.19
CA SER A 181 6.44 -1.85 -10.96
C SER A 181 5.32 -1.17 -11.74
N LEU A 182 4.94 0.07 -11.39
CA LEU A 182 3.74 0.71 -11.91
C LEU A 182 3.77 0.97 -13.42
N GLU A 183 4.95 1.30 -13.96
CA GLU A 183 5.13 1.51 -15.40
C GLU A 183 4.88 0.22 -16.18
N ARG A 184 5.47 -0.89 -15.74
CA ARG A 184 5.24 -2.23 -16.31
C ARG A 184 3.77 -2.66 -16.20
N LEU A 185 3.04 -2.15 -15.21
CA LEU A 185 1.59 -2.36 -15.06
C LEU A 185 0.73 -1.40 -15.90
N GLY A 186 1.34 -0.63 -16.81
CA GLY A 186 0.64 0.27 -17.73
C GLY A 186 0.07 1.53 -17.06
N ARG A 187 0.59 1.94 -15.89
CA ARG A 187 0.17 3.20 -15.26
C ARG A 187 0.81 4.39 -15.96
N THR A 188 0.03 5.47 -16.11
CA THR A 188 0.52 6.69 -16.76
C THR A 188 1.61 7.37 -15.92
N PRO A 189 2.56 8.09 -16.55
CA PRO A 189 3.63 8.81 -15.84
C PRO A 189 3.10 9.75 -14.74
N GLN A 190 2.02 10.48 -15.02
CA GLN A 190 1.36 11.36 -14.04
C GLN A 190 0.83 10.61 -12.81
N THR A 191 0.31 9.39 -13.00
CA THR A 191 -0.16 8.55 -11.90
C THR A 191 1.00 8.10 -11.03
N ILE A 192 2.10 7.68 -11.65
CA ILE A 192 3.34 7.29 -10.96
C ILE A 192 3.88 8.47 -10.16
N GLN A 193 4.03 9.65 -10.79
CA GLN A 193 4.46 10.87 -10.12
C GLN A 193 3.57 11.22 -8.92
N THR A 194 2.25 11.09 -9.08
CA THR A 194 1.28 11.34 -8.01
C THR A 194 1.48 10.37 -6.84
N HIS A 195 1.66 9.08 -7.10
CA HIS A 195 1.93 8.09 -6.06
C HIS A 195 3.29 8.34 -5.40
N THR A 196 4.35 8.62 -6.16
CA THR A 196 5.67 8.96 -5.64
C THR A 196 5.62 10.17 -4.71
N TYR A 197 4.95 11.25 -5.11
CA TYR A 197 4.76 12.44 -4.28
C TYR A 197 4.04 12.10 -2.97
N ARG A 198 2.94 11.34 -3.05
CA ARG A 198 2.15 10.93 -1.87
C ARG A 198 2.94 9.99 -0.95
N MET A 199 3.80 9.14 -1.51
CA MET A 199 4.63 8.21 -0.75
C MET A 199 5.63 8.94 0.15
N ARG A 200 6.12 10.12 -0.26
CA ARG A 200 6.96 11.00 0.59
C ARG A 200 6.26 11.44 1.89
N HIS A 201 4.93 11.45 1.93
CA HIS A 201 4.15 11.75 3.14
C HIS A 201 3.83 10.50 3.98
N LEU A 202 3.96 9.30 3.40
CA LEU A 202 3.63 8.03 4.05
C LEU A 202 4.86 7.35 4.66
N VAL A 203 6.00 7.39 3.96
CA VAL A 203 7.26 6.75 4.38
C VAL A 203 7.76 7.27 5.74
N PRO A 204 7.67 8.57 6.09
CA PRO A 204 8.11 9.03 7.41
C PRO A 204 7.37 8.36 8.58
N THR A 205 6.11 7.97 8.39
CA THR A 205 5.30 7.33 9.44
C THR A 205 5.43 5.80 9.43
N PHE A 206 5.37 5.18 8.26
CA PHE A 206 5.27 3.72 8.14
C PHE A 206 6.56 3.05 7.67
N GLY A 207 7.51 3.80 7.10
CA GLY A 207 8.61 3.28 6.29
C GLY A 207 9.46 2.21 6.95
N ALA A 208 9.81 2.39 8.22
CA ALA A 208 10.63 1.45 8.98
C ALA A 208 9.86 0.22 9.49
N LYS A 209 8.53 0.25 9.48
CA LYS A 209 7.71 -0.86 9.99
C LYS A 209 7.68 -2.01 8.97
N PRO A 210 7.85 -3.27 9.42
CA PRO A 210 7.50 -4.43 8.60
C PRO A 210 6.05 -4.36 8.13
N LEU A 211 5.77 -4.80 6.90
CA LEU A 211 4.42 -4.73 6.32
C LEU A 211 3.37 -5.42 7.20
N GLY A 212 3.69 -6.60 7.73
CA GLY A 212 2.79 -7.38 8.60
C GLY A 212 2.62 -6.80 10.01
N ALA A 213 3.48 -5.86 10.40
CA ALA A 213 3.41 -5.19 11.70
C ALA A 213 2.57 -3.90 11.67
N ILE A 214 2.19 -3.41 10.48
CA ILE A 214 1.30 -2.24 10.36
C ILE A 214 -0.12 -2.70 10.67
N SER A 215 -0.63 -2.28 11.82
CA SER A 215 -1.97 -2.62 12.28
C SER A 215 -3.04 -1.70 11.70
N VAL A 216 -4.31 -2.09 11.84
CA VAL A 216 -5.46 -1.23 11.50
C VAL A 216 -5.45 0.04 12.35
N ASP A 217 -5.10 -0.08 13.63
CA ASP A 217 -5.04 1.03 14.60
C ASP A 217 -3.94 2.05 14.24
N ASP A 218 -2.78 1.58 13.75
CA ASP A 218 -1.73 2.46 13.23
C ASP A 218 -2.24 3.34 12.07
N VAL A 219 -2.99 2.73 11.16
CA VAL A 219 -3.53 3.43 9.98
C VAL A 219 -4.64 4.39 10.38
N ASP A 220 -5.52 4.02 11.31
CA ASP A 220 -6.60 4.89 11.80
C ASP A 220 -6.03 6.09 12.57
N THR A 221 -5.10 5.85 13.50
CA THR A 221 -4.41 6.91 14.26
C THR A 221 -3.72 7.90 13.31
N TRP A 222 -2.98 7.40 12.32
CA TRP A 222 -2.39 8.25 11.29
C TRP A 222 -3.44 9.03 10.51
N TYR A 223 -4.51 8.37 10.05
CA TYR A 223 -5.58 9.01 9.29
C TYR A 223 -6.22 10.17 10.08
N GLN A 224 -6.58 9.94 11.34
CA GLN A 224 -7.17 10.97 12.20
C GLN A 224 -6.20 12.14 12.42
N SER A 225 -4.91 11.86 12.65
CA SER A 225 -3.91 12.92 12.85
C SER A 225 -3.79 13.85 11.63
N VAL A 226 -3.74 13.29 10.41
CA VAL A 226 -3.64 14.07 9.17
C VAL A 226 -4.98 14.75 8.86
N TRP A 227 -6.10 14.11 9.17
CA TRP A 227 -7.43 14.72 9.05
C TRP A 227 -7.52 16.00 9.89
N GLN A 228 -7.12 15.96 11.15
CA GLN A 228 -7.17 17.14 12.03
C GLN A 228 -6.19 18.22 11.57
N ALA A 229 -4.99 17.84 11.11
CA ALA A 229 -3.96 18.82 10.73
C ALA A 229 -4.18 19.45 9.34
N LYS A 230 -4.69 18.70 8.36
CA LYS A 230 -4.73 19.10 6.94
C LYS A 230 -6.11 18.95 6.28
N GLY A 231 -7.06 18.31 6.95
CA GLY A 231 -8.41 18.11 6.46
C GLY A 231 -8.59 16.95 5.46
N PRO A 232 -9.86 16.65 5.10
CA PRO A 232 -10.24 15.53 4.23
C PRO A 232 -9.60 15.56 2.84
N GLY A 233 -9.39 16.76 2.28
CA GLY A 233 -8.87 16.94 0.92
C GLY A 233 -7.44 16.45 0.75
N VAL A 234 -6.68 16.35 1.85
CA VAL A 234 -5.29 15.87 1.84
C VAL A 234 -5.19 14.42 2.31
N VAL A 235 -5.83 14.06 3.43
CA VAL A 235 -5.69 12.71 3.99
C VAL A 235 -6.28 11.62 3.10
N ARG A 236 -7.43 11.88 2.44
CA ARG A 236 -8.09 10.85 1.62
C ARG A 236 -7.23 10.41 0.42
N PRO A 237 -6.67 11.32 -0.41
CA PRO A 237 -5.77 10.90 -1.48
C PRO A 237 -4.51 10.14 -1.01
N LEU A 238 -3.97 10.51 0.16
CA LEU A 238 -2.86 9.79 0.79
C LEU A 238 -3.29 8.37 1.19
N TYR A 239 -4.42 8.26 1.89
CA TYR A 239 -4.99 6.98 2.30
C TYR A 239 -5.31 6.07 1.11
N MET A 240 -5.87 6.59 0.02
CA MET A 240 -6.12 5.80 -1.20
C MET A 240 -4.82 5.24 -1.80
N THR A 241 -3.73 6.01 -1.74
CA THR A 241 -2.41 5.56 -2.21
C THR A 241 -1.84 4.48 -1.30
N LEU A 242 -1.91 4.69 0.02
CA LEU A 242 -1.53 3.70 1.02
C LEU A 242 -2.32 2.39 0.82
N SER A 243 -3.64 2.47 0.70
CA SER A 243 -4.52 1.33 0.49
C SER A 243 -4.21 0.59 -0.81
N THR A 244 -3.94 1.30 -1.90
CA THR A 244 -3.53 0.67 -3.18
C THR A 244 -2.19 -0.06 -3.03
N CYS A 245 -1.20 0.54 -2.37
CA CYS A 245 0.11 -0.06 -2.12
C CYS A 245 0.01 -1.31 -1.22
N MET A 246 -0.75 -1.25 -0.12
CA MET A 246 -0.93 -2.38 0.80
C MET A 246 -1.74 -3.51 0.15
N ASN A 247 -2.75 -3.19 -0.67
CA ASN A 247 -3.48 -4.21 -1.43
C ASN A 247 -2.59 -4.89 -2.49
N ALA A 248 -1.60 -4.18 -3.05
CA ALA A 248 -0.60 -4.80 -3.91
C ALA A 248 0.30 -5.76 -3.12
N ALA A 249 0.66 -5.44 -1.87
CA ALA A 249 1.42 -6.35 -1.01
C ALA A 249 0.65 -7.66 -0.72
N VAL A 250 -0.67 -7.56 -0.49
CA VAL A 250 -1.55 -8.73 -0.34
C VAL A 250 -1.51 -9.58 -1.61
N LYS A 251 -1.67 -8.97 -2.79
CA LYS A 251 -1.61 -9.69 -4.08
C LYS A 251 -0.26 -10.36 -4.33
N SER A 252 0.82 -9.80 -3.79
CA SER A 252 2.17 -10.37 -3.86
C SER A 252 2.45 -11.41 -2.75
N GLY A 253 1.49 -11.71 -1.88
CA GLY A 253 1.64 -12.70 -0.81
C GLY A 253 2.64 -12.28 0.28
N LEU A 254 2.90 -10.98 0.42
CA LEU A 254 3.78 -10.44 1.47
C LEU A 254 3.06 -10.27 2.80
N ILE A 255 1.73 -10.05 2.74
CA ILE A 255 0.84 -9.95 3.90
C ILE A 255 -0.49 -10.63 3.56
N GLU A 256 -1.17 -11.16 4.57
CA GLU A 256 -2.44 -11.87 4.38
C GLU A 256 -3.62 -10.91 4.12
N ALA A 257 -3.62 -9.76 4.80
CA ALA A 257 -4.69 -8.77 4.71
C ALA A 257 -4.17 -7.34 4.77
N SER A 258 -4.86 -6.43 4.10
CA SER A 258 -4.53 -5.01 4.11
C SER A 258 -5.02 -4.34 5.41
N PRO A 259 -4.17 -3.58 6.12
CA PRO A 259 -4.57 -2.86 7.34
C PRO A 259 -5.41 -1.61 7.06
N CYS A 260 -5.57 -1.22 5.79
CA CYS A 260 -6.35 -0.04 5.40
C CYS A 260 -7.86 -0.34 5.48
N LYS A 261 -8.43 -0.24 6.68
CA LYS A 261 -9.85 -0.52 6.97
C LYS A 261 -10.65 0.71 7.42
N VAL A 262 -10.07 1.91 7.37
CA VAL A 262 -10.74 3.16 7.75
C VAL A 262 -11.97 3.38 6.86
N PRO A 263 -13.21 3.31 7.40
CA PRO A 263 -14.42 3.35 6.58
C PRO A 263 -14.57 4.66 5.79
N GLU A 264 -14.16 5.78 6.37
CA GLU A 264 -14.19 7.11 5.74
C GLU A 264 -13.02 7.34 4.75
N GLY A 265 -11.98 6.51 4.84
CA GLY A 265 -10.80 6.61 3.98
C GLY A 265 -11.08 6.22 2.53
N GLN A 266 -12.01 5.28 2.30
CA GLN A 266 -12.42 4.85 0.95
C GLN A 266 -13.75 5.42 0.50
N LYS A 267 -14.64 5.79 1.43
CA LYS A 267 -15.94 6.35 1.08
C LYS A 267 -15.77 7.78 0.59
N HIS A 268 -15.89 7.96 -0.72
CA HIS A 268 -16.21 9.26 -1.30
C HIS A 268 -17.67 9.56 -0.94
N ARG A 269 -17.97 9.90 0.32
CA ARG A 269 -19.21 10.60 0.60
C ARG A 269 -19.06 11.92 -0.15
N PRO A 270 -19.86 12.19 -1.21
CA PRO A 270 -19.97 13.56 -1.65
C PRO A 270 -20.47 14.26 -0.39
N VAL A 271 -19.60 15.07 0.24
CA VAL A 271 -20.11 16.20 1.03
C VAL A 271 -21.09 16.81 0.06
N ARG A 272 -22.42 16.74 0.34
CA ARG A 272 -23.50 17.25 -0.52
C ARG A 272 -22.90 18.41 -1.28
N GLU A 273 -22.47 18.17 -2.53
CA GLU A 273 -21.74 19.22 -3.24
C GLU A 273 -22.81 20.29 -3.27
N ARG A 274 -22.56 21.46 -2.67
CA ARG A 274 -23.39 22.63 -2.96
C ARG A 274 -23.60 22.56 -4.46
N GLU A 275 -24.85 22.50 -4.93
CA GLU A 275 -25.17 22.37 -6.36
C GLU A 275 -24.12 23.18 -7.10
N ARG A 276 -23.29 22.51 -7.91
CA ARG A 276 -22.13 23.17 -8.52
C ARG A 276 -22.67 24.38 -9.24
N GLN A 277 -22.39 25.55 -8.67
CA GLN A 277 -23.00 26.78 -9.13
C GLN A 277 -22.54 27.01 -10.56
N VAL A 278 -23.51 27.17 -11.45
CA VAL A 278 -23.28 27.44 -12.87
C VAL A 278 -23.18 28.95 -13.00
N ALA A 279 -22.00 29.43 -13.41
CA ALA A 279 -21.81 30.86 -13.68
C ALA A 279 -22.68 31.31 -14.86
N THR A 280 -23.18 32.55 -14.82
CA THR A 280 -23.91 33.14 -15.97
C THR A 280 -22.94 33.49 -17.11
N PRO A 281 -23.42 33.64 -18.36
CA PRO A 281 -22.59 34.12 -19.46
C PRO A 281 -21.90 35.46 -19.18
N GLU A 282 -22.54 36.36 -18.44
CA GLU A 282 -22.02 37.67 -18.02
C GLU A 282 -20.89 37.51 -17.00
N GLU A 283 -21.04 36.62 -16.01
CA GLU A 283 -19.99 36.31 -15.05
C GLU A 283 -18.77 35.68 -15.74
N VAL A 284 -18.99 34.78 -16.70
CA VAL A 284 -17.92 34.19 -17.52
C VAL A 284 -17.21 35.26 -18.34
N ARG A 285 -17.96 36.21 -18.93
CA ARG A 285 -17.40 37.36 -19.66
C ARG A 285 -16.55 38.24 -18.74
N ALA A 286 -17.09 38.64 -17.59
CA ALA A 286 -16.39 39.46 -16.61
C ALA A 286 -15.08 38.80 -16.14
N ALA A 287 -15.13 37.50 -15.85
CA ALA A 287 -13.93 36.73 -15.48
C ALA A 287 -12.93 36.63 -16.64
N ALA A 288 -13.38 36.49 -17.89
CA ALA A 288 -12.50 36.50 -19.06
C ALA A 288 -11.84 37.88 -19.26
N ASP A 289 -12.59 38.96 -19.07
CA ASP A 289 -12.09 40.33 -19.23
C ASP A 289 -11.15 40.76 -18.11
N ALA A 290 -11.27 40.16 -16.91
CA ALA A 290 -10.34 40.33 -15.79
C ALA A 290 -9.03 39.53 -15.93
N MET A 291 -8.95 38.59 -16.89
CA MET A 291 -7.70 37.88 -17.15
C MET A 291 -6.67 38.80 -17.85
N PRO A 292 -5.36 38.54 -17.68
CA PRO A 292 -4.36 39.11 -18.58
C PRO A 292 -4.74 38.85 -20.03
N ALA A 293 -4.59 39.84 -20.92
CA ALA A 293 -5.11 39.78 -22.29
C ALA A 293 -4.71 38.50 -23.06
N ARG A 294 -3.44 38.07 -22.94
CA ARG A 294 -2.92 36.81 -23.52
C ARG A 294 -3.57 35.52 -22.99
N LEU A 295 -4.23 35.57 -21.82
CA LEU A 295 -4.86 34.42 -21.16
C LEU A 295 -6.39 34.47 -21.22
N ARG A 296 -6.96 35.57 -21.70
CA ARG A 296 -8.41 35.75 -21.84
C ARG A 296 -9.05 34.61 -22.63
N ILE A 297 -8.41 34.18 -23.71
CA ILE A 297 -8.94 33.10 -24.56
C ILE A 297 -9.07 31.76 -23.83
N ALA A 298 -8.26 31.54 -22.78
CA ALA A 298 -8.30 30.33 -21.97
C ALA A 298 -9.68 30.13 -21.30
N VAL A 299 -10.26 31.22 -20.81
CA VAL A 299 -11.57 31.22 -20.15
C VAL A 299 -12.67 30.94 -21.17
N LEU A 300 -12.63 31.63 -22.31
CA LEU A 300 -13.64 31.50 -23.36
C LEU A 300 -13.66 30.09 -23.98
N LEU A 301 -12.48 29.50 -24.23
CA LEU A 301 -12.39 28.13 -24.75
C LEU A 301 -12.81 27.09 -23.71
N ALA A 302 -12.41 27.26 -22.45
CA ALA A 302 -12.84 26.36 -21.38
C ALA A 302 -14.36 26.40 -21.17
N ALA A 303 -14.99 27.57 -21.28
CA ALA A 303 -16.43 27.73 -21.13
C ALA A 303 -17.22 27.27 -22.36
N TRP A 304 -16.87 27.75 -23.55
CA TRP A 304 -17.73 27.64 -24.74
C TRP A 304 -17.32 26.54 -25.71
N CYS A 305 -16.07 26.09 -25.63
CA CYS A 305 -15.55 24.89 -26.31
C CYS A 305 -15.34 23.72 -25.33
N GLN A 306 -15.66 23.92 -24.05
CA GLN A 306 -15.65 22.90 -23.00
C GLN A 306 -14.33 22.12 -22.93
N THR A 307 -13.19 22.75 -23.20
CA THR A 307 -11.89 22.06 -23.16
C THR A 307 -11.47 21.69 -21.75
N ARG A 308 -10.84 20.52 -21.55
CA ARG A 308 -10.12 20.25 -20.28
C ARG A 308 -8.88 21.13 -20.19
N LEU A 309 -8.39 21.37 -18.97
CA LEU A 309 -7.19 22.19 -18.76
C LEU A 309 -5.97 21.68 -19.54
N GLY A 310 -5.71 20.36 -19.50
CA GLY A 310 -4.59 19.77 -20.24
C GLY A 310 -4.77 19.81 -21.76
N GLU A 311 -6.02 19.70 -22.25
CA GLU A 311 -6.37 19.86 -23.67
C GLU A 311 -6.12 21.31 -24.11
N LEU A 312 -6.60 22.27 -23.31
CA LEU A 312 -6.47 23.71 -23.55
C LEU A 312 -5.01 24.16 -23.65
N THR A 313 -4.16 23.72 -22.72
CA THR A 313 -2.71 24.00 -22.75
C THR A 313 -1.98 23.27 -23.87
N GLY A 314 -2.61 22.25 -24.46
CA GLY A 314 -2.08 21.48 -25.59
C GLY A 314 -2.53 21.98 -26.96
N LEU A 315 -3.40 23.01 -27.02
CA LEU A 315 -3.85 23.56 -28.30
C LEU A 315 -2.73 24.30 -29.02
N GLN A 316 -2.66 24.08 -30.32
CA GLN A 316 -1.74 24.75 -31.23
C GLN A 316 -2.51 25.50 -32.32
N ARG A 317 -1.85 26.41 -33.02
CA ARG A 317 -2.48 27.22 -34.08
C ARG A 317 -3.18 26.36 -35.14
N ARG A 318 -2.57 25.24 -35.55
CA ARG A 318 -3.12 24.30 -36.55
C ARG A 318 -4.40 23.59 -36.13
N ASP A 319 -4.76 23.64 -34.84
CA ASP A 319 -5.95 22.97 -34.33
C ASP A 319 -7.23 23.80 -34.55
N LEU A 320 -7.07 25.07 -34.96
CA LEU A 320 -8.16 26.00 -35.23
C LEU A 320 -8.30 26.16 -36.74
N ASP A 321 -9.44 25.76 -37.28
CA ASP A 321 -9.87 26.13 -38.62
C ASP A 321 -10.98 27.17 -38.51
N LEU A 322 -10.58 28.44 -38.54
CA LEU A 322 -11.49 29.58 -38.37
C LEU A 322 -12.12 30.05 -39.70
N ASP A 323 -11.63 29.53 -40.83
CA ASP A 323 -12.06 29.93 -42.17
C ASP A 323 -13.10 28.95 -42.74
N SER A 324 -13.19 27.73 -42.19
CA SER A 324 -14.30 26.81 -42.48
C SER A 324 -15.66 27.32 -41.99
N THR A 325 -16.72 26.84 -42.64
CA THR A 325 -18.11 27.14 -42.26
C THR A 325 -18.86 25.82 -42.03
N PRO A 326 -19.12 25.43 -40.77
CA PRO A 326 -18.81 26.16 -39.53
C PRO A 326 -17.33 26.07 -39.12
N ALA A 327 -16.81 27.07 -38.41
CA ALA A 327 -15.46 27.06 -37.87
C ALA A 327 -15.27 25.94 -36.83
N THR A 328 -14.12 25.27 -36.85
CA THR A 328 -13.86 24.07 -36.05
C THR A 328 -12.61 24.18 -35.16
N LEU A 329 -12.66 23.45 -34.04
CA LEU A 329 -11.54 23.23 -33.13
C LEU A 329 -11.30 21.74 -32.98
N ARG A 330 -10.09 21.29 -33.31
CA ARG A 330 -9.62 19.91 -33.15
C ARG A 330 -8.92 19.75 -31.80
N ILE A 331 -9.37 18.77 -31.02
CA ILE A 331 -8.79 18.40 -29.74
C ILE A 331 -8.17 17.03 -29.91
N GLU A 332 -6.87 16.97 -30.14
CA GLU A 332 -6.14 15.73 -30.47
C GLU A 332 -5.00 15.43 -29.49
N ARG A 333 -4.69 16.37 -28.59
CA ARG A 333 -3.57 16.28 -27.66
C ARG A 333 -3.87 16.96 -26.34
N GLN A 334 -3.09 16.60 -25.33
CA GLN A 334 -3.02 17.28 -24.06
C GLN A 334 -1.56 17.45 -23.66
N VAL A 335 -1.28 18.49 -22.88
CA VAL A 335 0.05 18.68 -22.26
C VAL A 335 -0.05 18.33 -20.78
N GLN A 336 0.88 17.51 -20.31
CA GLN A 336 1.09 17.23 -18.89
C GLN A 336 2.49 17.68 -18.49
N TYR A 337 2.64 18.19 -17.26
CA TYR A 337 3.94 18.61 -16.74
C TYR A 337 4.50 17.54 -15.82
N LEU A 338 5.53 16.85 -16.29
CA LEU A 338 6.23 15.82 -15.54
C LEU A 338 7.48 16.42 -14.86
N ALA A 339 7.73 16.02 -13.63
CA ALA A 339 8.85 16.52 -12.85
C ALA A 339 10.15 15.97 -13.44
N GLY A 340 11.10 16.85 -13.75
CA GLY A 340 12.38 16.49 -14.39
C GLY A 340 12.34 16.49 -15.92
N GLU A 341 11.17 16.32 -16.54
CA GLU A 341 11.00 16.29 -18.01
C GLU A 341 10.35 17.56 -18.56
N GLY A 342 9.59 18.28 -17.75
CA GLY A 342 8.86 19.48 -18.19
C GLY A 342 7.55 19.14 -18.92
N PRO A 343 7.11 19.97 -19.88
CA PRO A 343 5.88 19.73 -20.62
C PRO A 343 6.05 18.55 -21.57
N VAL A 344 5.17 17.56 -21.46
CA VAL A 344 5.10 16.37 -22.32
C VAL A 344 3.76 16.36 -23.05
N GLU A 345 3.82 16.26 -24.38
CA GLU A 345 2.66 16.05 -25.23
C GLU A 345 2.20 14.60 -25.14
N LEU A 346 0.91 14.40 -24.87
CA LEU A 346 0.29 13.08 -24.78
C LEU A 346 -1.03 13.07 -25.54
N PRO A 347 -1.45 11.91 -26.07
CA PRO A 347 -2.81 11.77 -26.58
C PRO A 347 -3.83 11.99 -25.44
N PRO A 348 -5.07 12.37 -25.75
CA PRO A 348 -6.15 12.46 -24.77
C PRO A 348 -6.32 11.14 -24.00
N LYS A 349 -6.79 11.24 -22.75
CA LYS A 349 -6.87 10.09 -21.83
C LYS A 349 -7.73 8.93 -22.36
N SER A 350 -8.67 9.21 -23.25
CA SER A 350 -9.58 8.23 -23.86
C SER A 350 -9.75 8.55 -25.35
N ALA A 351 -10.15 7.55 -26.14
CA ALA A 351 -10.50 7.74 -27.56
C ALA A 351 -11.55 8.84 -27.75
N ALA A 352 -12.58 8.88 -26.89
CA ALA A 352 -13.59 9.95 -26.88
C ALA A 352 -13.02 11.37 -26.62
N GLY A 353 -11.79 11.48 -26.12
CA GLY A 353 -11.12 12.75 -25.93
C GLY A 353 -10.62 13.36 -27.24
N VAL A 354 -10.32 12.53 -28.26
CA VAL A 354 -9.97 12.96 -29.61
C VAL A 354 -11.26 13.34 -30.33
N ARG A 355 -11.45 14.64 -30.59
CA ARG A 355 -12.71 15.15 -31.14
C ARG A 355 -12.51 16.45 -31.90
N GLU A 356 -13.40 16.70 -32.84
CA GLU A 356 -13.59 18.00 -33.47
C GLU A 356 -14.90 18.58 -32.98
N ILE A 357 -14.90 19.87 -32.64
CA ILE A 357 -16.07 20.60 -32.18
C ILE A 357 -16.25 21.90 -32.95
N VAL A 358 -17.51 22.27 -33.13
CA VAL A 358 -17.88 23.56 -33.72
C VAL A 358 -17.66 24.69 -32.71
N ILE A 359 -16.98 25.73 -33.16
CA ILE A 359 -16.73 26.97 -32.40
C ILE A 359 -17.95 27.88 -32.58
N PRO A 360 -18.53 28.42 -31.50
CA PRO A 360 -19.59 29.42 -31.62
C PRO A 360 -19.10 30.65 -32.41
N ALA A 361 -19.87 31.10 -33.40
CA ALA A 361 -19.46 32.18 -34.31
C ALA A 361 -19.04 33.48 -33.60
N SER A 362 -19.66 33.79 -32.46
CA SER A 362 -19.35 34.95 -31.63
C SER A 362 -17.95 34.92 -30.99
N LEU A 363 -17.28 33.75 -30.93
CA LEU A 363 -15.91 33.61 -30.42
C LEU A 363 -14.85 33.85 -31.50
N ILE A 364 -15.20 33.74 -32.78
CA ILE A 364 -14.24 33.81 -33.90
C ILE A 364 -13.44 35.12 -33.90
N PRO A 365 -14.04 36.32 -33.72
CA PRO A 365 -13.27 37.56 -33.70
C PRO A 365 -12.22 37.61 -32.57
N ALA A 366 -12.57 37.09 -31.38
CA ALA A 366 -11.66 37.03 -30.24
C ALA A 366 -10.50 36.04 -30.48
N LEU A 367 -10.78 34.91 -31.14
CA LEU A 367 -9.74 33.94 -31.54
C LEU A 367 -8.79 34.53 -32.57
N ARG A 368 -9.30 35.23 -33.60
CA ARG A 368 -8.45 35.89 -34.61
C ARG A 368 -7.54 36.94 -33.99
N SER A 369 -8.10 37.83 -33.15
CA SER A 369 -7.30 38.85 -32.44
C SER A 369 -6.23 38.22 -31.54
N HIS A 370 -6.55 37.12 -30.85
CA HIS A 370 -5.57 36.39 -30.04
C HIS A 370 -4.45 35.76 -30.89
N LEU A 371 -4.81 35.12 -32.01
CA LEU A 371 -3.87 34.50 -32.93
C LEU A 371 -2.93 35.51 -33.60
N GLU A 372 -3.39 36.73 -33.82
CA GLU A 372 -2.59 37.82 -34.38
C GLU A 372 -1.65 38.44 -33.33
N SER A 373 -2.14 38.61 -32.10
CA SER A 373 -1.42 39.36 -31.06
C SER A 373 -0.43 38.51 -30.24
N TYR A 374 -0.71 37.21 -30.08
CA TYR A 374 -0.03 36.39 -29.06
C TYR A 374 0.51 35.04 -29.56
N VAL A 375 0.28 34.67 -30.82
CA VAL A 375 0.62 33.35 -31.33
C VAL A 375 1.47 33.46 -32.60
N GLU A 376 2.64 32.83 -32.57
CA GLU A 376 3.55 32.79 -33.71
C GLU A 376 2.88 32.16 -34.96
N PRO A 377 3.22 32.57 -36.19
CA PRO A 377 2.53 32.12 -37.41
C PRO A 377 2.58 30.61 -37.71
N SER A 378 3.55 29.90 -37.13
CA SER A 378 3.68 28.45 -37.33
C SER A 378 2.43 27.69 -36.87
N GLY A 379 2.05 26.64 -37.61
CA GLY A 379 0.95 25.75 -37.21
C GLY A 379 1.21 25.03 -35.87
N THR A 380 2.47 24.78 -35.51
CA THR A 380 2.87 24.15 -34.25
C THR A 380 2.96 25.12 -33.08
N SER A 381 2.74 26.42 -33.28
CA SER A 381 2.78 27.42 -32.21
C SER A 381 1.70 27.14 -31.19
N TRP A 382 2.07 27.19 -29.91
CA TRP A 382 1.13 27.03 -28.80
C TRP A 382 0.12 28.17 -28.76
N LEU A 383 -1.16 27.84 -28.67
CA LEU A 383 -2.23 28.83 -28.52
C LEU A 383 -2.07 29.61 -27.21
N LEU A 384 -1.68 28.89 -26.15
CA LEU A 384 -1.31 29.46 -24.85
C LEU A 384 0.15 29.12 -24.59
N ALA A 385 1.05 30.03 -24.93
CA ALA A 385 2.48 29.86 -24.70
C ALA A 385 2.95 30.39 -23.34
N SER A 386 4.11 29.92 -22.88
CA SER A 386 4.79 30.47 -21.70
C SER A 386 5.31 31.88 -21.99
N GLU A 387 5.09 32.83 -21.06
CA GLU A 387 5.66 34.19 -21.16
C GLU A 387 7.19 34.19 -21.26
N ARG A 388 7.84 33.18 -20.67
CA ARG A 388 9.31 33.10 -20.65
C ARG A 388 9.88 32.53 -21.95
N SER A 389 9.09 31.76 -22.68
CA SER A 389 9.53 31.11 -23.92
C SER A 389 8.31 30.74 -24.77
N PRO A 390 8.11 31.38 -25.93
CA PRO A 390 6.97 31.09 -26.80
C PRO A 390 7.02 29.67 -27.40
N ARG A 391 8.17 28.98 -27.30
CA ARG A 391 8.34 27.58 -27.74
C ARG A 391 7.77 26.56 -26.75
N LEU A 392 7.47 26.98 -25.51
CA LEU A 392 6.92 26.13 -24.48
C LEU A 392 5.44 26.45 -24.24
N PRO A 393 4.59 25.44 -23.95
CA PRO A 393 3.22 25.69 -23.59
C PRO A 393 3.13 26.41 -22.23
N LEU A 394 1.95 26.98 -21.96
CA LEU A 394 1.64 27.62 -20.70
C LEU A 394 1.63 26.61 -19.54
N HIS A 395 2.38 26.90 -18.49
CA HIS A 395 2.36 26.08 -17.29
C HIS A 395 1.01 26.20 -16.54
N PRO A 396 0.34 25.09 -16.16
CA PRO A 396 -0.96 25.11 -15.49
C PRO A 396 -1.03 25.97 -14.23
N ASN A 397 0.05 26.00 -13.42
CA ASN A 397 0.11 26.87 -12.24
C ASN A 397 0.10 28.36 -12.57
N SER A 398 0.66 28.78 -13.71
CA SER A 398 0.61 30.18 -14.15
C SER A 398 -0.82 30.57 -14.51
N LEU A 399 -1.54 29.69 -15.22
CA LEU A 399 -2.96 29.88 -15.52
C LEU A 399 -3.80 29.90 -14.24
N ARG A 400 -3.54 28.99 -13.30
CA ARG A 400 -4.21 28.96 -11.99
C ARG A 400 -4.02 30.28 -11.25
N GLY A 401 -2.79 30.79 -11.15
CA GLY A 401 -2.53 32.05 -10.46
C GLY A 401 -3.23 33.25 -11.09
N ALA A 402 -3.31 33.31 -12.42
CA ALA A 402 -4.07 34.35 -13.13
C ALA A 402 -5.58 34.21 -12.91
N TRP A 403 -6.11 32.99 -13.02
CA TRP A 403 -7.52 32.70 -12.80
C TRP A 403 -7.98 33.05 -11.38
N GLU A 404 -7.16 32.74 -10.37
CA GLU A 404 -7.46 33.04 -8.97
C GLU A 404 -7.68 34.53 -8.72
N ARG A 405 -6.97 35.42 -9.44
CA ARG A 405 -7.20 36.87 -9.38
C ARG A 405 -8.44 37.27 -10.15
N ALA A 406 -8.55 36.83 -11.41
CA ALA A 406 -9.68 37.18 -12.28
C ALA A 406 -11.04 36.78 -11.71
N ARG A 407 -11.14 35.61 -11.05
CA ARG A 407 -12.40 35.17 -10.41
C ARG A 407 -12.77 36.01 -9.17
N GLN A 408 -11.79 36.64 -8.51
CA GLN A 408 -12.05 37.56 -7.40
C GLN A 408 -12.57 38.89 -7.95
N ASP A 409 -11.90 39.42 -8.97
CA ASP A 409 -12.27 40.68 -9.63
C ASP A 409 -13.65 40.61 -10.29
N ALA A 410 -14.02 39.43 -10.81
CA ALA A 410 -15.33 39.17 -11.41
C ALA A 410 -16.44 38.83 -10.38
N GLY A 411 -16.16 38.89 -9.08
CA GLY A 411 -17.17 38.65 -8.03
C GLY A 411 -17.59 37.18 -7.86
N ILE A 412 -16.86 36.23 -8.44
CA ILE A 412 -17.15 34.79 -8.37
C ILE A 412 -16.02 33.99 -7.66
N PRO A 413 -15.64 34.34 -6.41
CA PRO A 413 -14.51 33.72 -5.74
C PRO A 413 -14.74 32.25 -5.34
N TRP A 414 -15.94 31.73 -5.54
CA TRP A 414 -16.28 30.33 -5.33
C TRP A 414 -16.03 29.45 -6.57
N PHE A 415 -15.82 30.06 -7.75
CA PHE A 415 -15.80 29.38 -9.04
C PHE A 415 -14.40 28.93 -9.46
N LYS A 416 -14.20 27.62 -9.64
CA LYS A 416 -12.89 27.05 -10.04
C LYS A 416 -12.78 27.03 -11.56
N PHE A 417 -11.55 27.00 -12.06
CA PHE A 417 -11.31 27.00 -13.51
C PHE A 417 -12.01 25.83 -14.23
N HIS A 418 -12.07 24.65 -13.60
CA HIS A 418 -12.74 23.49 -14.21
C HIS A 418 -14.26 23.62 -14.24
N ASP A 419 -14.83 24.52 -13.43
CA ASP A 419 -16.27 24.75 -13.41
C ASP A 419 -16.73 25.52 -14.66
N LEU A 420 -15.85 26.24 -15.37
CA LEU A 420 -16.13 26.84 -16.70
C LEU A 420 -16.66 25.78 -17.67
N ARG A 421 -15.99 24.63 -17.71
CA ARG A 421 -16.39 23.50 -18.54
C ARG A 421 -17.74 22.94 -18.10
N HIS A 422 -18.00 22.89 -16.78
CA HIS A 422 -19.29 22.46 -16.25
C HIS A 422 -20.40 23.42 -16.69
N THR A 423 -20.22 24.73 -16.51
CA THR A 423 -21.13 25.77 -17.01
C THR A 423 -21.43 25.61 -18.49
N GLY A 424 -20.39 25.44 -19.31
CA GLY A 424 -20.54 25.26 -20.75
C GLY A 424 -21.40 24.05 -21.13
N LEU A 425 -21.14 22.89 -20.52
CA LEU A 425 -21.90 21.67 -20.79
C LEU A 425 -23.34 21.76 -20.27
N THR A 426 -23.58 22.41 -19.12
CA THR A 426 -24.92 22.65 -18.60
C THR A 426 -25.72 23.57 -19.53
N ILE A 427 -25.14 24.70 -19.97
CA ILE A 427 -25.80 25.60 -20.91
C ILE A 427 -26.07 24.89 -22.25
N PHE A 428 -25.11 24.11 -22.75
CA PHE A 428 -25.28 23.35 -23.99
C PHE A 428 -26.41 22.31 -23.88
N ALA A 429 -26.51 21.60 -22.76
CA ALA A 429 -27.62 20.70 -22.46
C ALA A 429 -28.98 21.43 -22.42
N GLN A 430 -29.00 22.63 -21.83
CA GLN A 430 -30.17 23.51 -21.81
C GLN A 430 -30.55 24.06 -23.19
N GLN A 431 -29.69 23.98 -24.22
CA GLN A 431 -30.06 24.38 -25.59
C GLN A 431 -30.78 23.29 -26.39
N GLY A 432 -30.76 22.03 -25.94
CA GLY A 432 -31.37 20.93 -26.71
C GLY A 432 -30.49 19.71 -26.84
N ALA A 433 -29.21 19.82 -26.45
CA ALA A 433 -28.24 18.79 -26.75
C ALA A 433 -28.65 17.43 -26.20
N THR A 434 -28.67 16.46 -27.10
CA THR A 434 -28.84 15.05 -26.78
C THR A 434 -27.68 14.55 -25.91
N LEU A 435 -27.88 13.41 -25.26
CA LEU A 435 -26.83 12.76 -24.49
C LEU A 435 -25.60 12.45 -25.34
N ALA A 436 -25.79 11.99 -26.58
CA ALA A 436 -24.71 11.68 -27.51
C ALA A 436 -23.88 12.92 -27.87
N GLU A 437 -24.53 14.06 -28.11
CA GLU A 437 -23.85 15.32 -28.40
C GLU A 437 -23.08 15.86 -27.19
N LEU A 438 -23.61 15.71 -25.97
CA LEU A 438 -22.91 16.06 -24.73
C LEU A 438 -21.68 15.19 -24.48
N LEU A 439 -21.81 13.87 -24.72
CA LEU A 439 -20.70 12.93 -24.62
C LEU A 439 -19.59 13.26 -25.62
N HIS A 440 -19.96 13.49 -26.89
CA HIS A 440 -19.03 13.89 -27.94
C HIS A 440 -18.35 15.22 -27.60
N ARG A 441 -19.12 16.30 -27.35
CA ARG A 441 -18.58 17.64 -27.11
C ARG A 441 -17.73 17.70 -25.84
N GLY A 442 -18.15 17.03 -24.77
CA GLY A 442 -17.34 16.87 -23.57
C GLY A 442 -16.14 15.94 -23.78
N GLY A 443 -16.19 15.00 -24.71
CA GLY A 443 -15.25 13.89 -24.74
C GLY A 443 -15.31 13.07 -23.45
N HIS A 444 -16.52 12.76 -22.99
CA HIS A 444 -16.78 11.85 -21.87
C HIS A 444 -16.94 10.44 -22.40
N SER A 445 -16.25 9.47 -21.79
CA SER A 445 -16.44 8.04 -22.07
C SER A 445 -17.55 7.41 -21.22
N ASP A 446 -18.00 8.12 -20.19
CA ASP A 446 -18.95 7.63 -19.18
C ASP A 446 -20.24 8.45 -19.23
N VAL A 447 -21.36 7.74 -19.42
CA VAL A 447 -22.71 8.29 -19.50
C VAL A 447 -23.13 8.97 -18.21
N ASP A 448 -22.75 8.41 -17.05
CA ASP A 448 -23.13 8.94 -15.74
C ASP A 448 -22.56 10.34 -15.49
N VAL A 449 -21.46 10.68 -16.17
CA VAL A 449 -20.89 12.03 -16.12
C VAL A 449 -21.73 13.01 -16.91
N ALA A 450 -22.27 12.61 -18.07
CA ALA A 450 -23.08 13.46 -18.92
C ALA A 450 -24.51 13.68 -18.39
N LEU A 451 -25.08 12.68 -17.69
CA LEU A 451 -26.37 12.82 -17.02
C LEU A 451 -26.41 13.95 -15.98
N ARG A 452 -25.25 14.34 -15.41
CA ARG A 452 -25.14 15.47 -14.47
C ARG A 452 -25.49 16.82 -15.07
N TYR A 453 -25.53 16.95 -16.39
CA TYR A 453 -25.91 18.18 -17.08
C TYR A 453 -27.38 18.21 -17.47
N GLN A 454 -28.06 17.05 -17.43
CA GLN A 454 -29.44 16.88 -17.87
C GLN A 454 -30.41 16.98 -16.68
N HIS A 455 -30.35 18.10 -15.97
CA HIS A 455 -31.36 18.40 -14.96
C HIS A 455 -32.65 18.85 -15.67
N ALA A 456 -33.75 18.12 -15.45
CA ALA A 456 -35.07 18.57 -15.85
C ALA A 456 -35.44 19.80 -15.01
N THR A 457 -35.60 20.94 -15.66
CA THR A 457 -36.17 22.15 -15.04
C THR A 457 -37.59 22.36 -15.56
N ARG A 458 -38.43 22.98 -14.74
CA ARG A 458 -39.83 23.25 -15.10
C ARG A 458 -39.92 24.18 -16.32
N GLU A 459 -39.02 25.15 -16.41
CA GLU A 459 -38.93 26.09 -17.54
C GLU A 459 -38.59 25.36 -18.83
N ARG A 460 -37.72 24.34 -18.75
CA ARG A 460 -37.30 23.56 -19.91
C ARG A 460 -38.39 22.59 -20.37
N ASP A 461 -39.09 21.96 -19.44
CA ASP A 461 -40.25 21.14 -19.73
C ASP A 461 -41.33 21.96 -20.46
N ALA A 462 -41.64 23.16 -19.96
CA ALA A 462 -42.57 24.08 -20.63
C ALA A 462 -42.10 24.47 -22.05
N ALA A 463 -40.81 24.76 -22.25
CA ALA A 463 -40.27 25.07 -23.57
C ALA A 463 -40.27 23.87 -24.54
N LEU A 464 -40.07 22.66 -24.03
CA LEU A 464 -40.18 21.43 -24.82
C LEU A 464 -41.63 21.11 -25.17
N ALA A 465 -42.55 21.24 -24.22
CA ALA A 465 -43.97 21.10 -24.45
C ALA A 465 -44.48 22.11 -25.49
N ALA A 466 -44.05 23.37 -25.42
CA ALA A 466 -44.40 24.39 -26.42
C ALA A 466 -43.86 24.07 -27.83
N ARG A 467 -42.67 23.44 -27.95
CA ARG A 467 -42.17 22.95 -29.24
C ARG A 467 -42.90 21.69 -29.73
N MET A 468 -43.33 20.84 -28.80
CA MET A 468 -44.10 19.64 -29.13
C MET A 468 -45.50 20.01 -29.61
N ASP A 469 -46.08 21.08 -29.07
CA ASP A 469 -47.42 21.58 -29.39
C ASP A 469 -47.60 21.81 -30.90
N SER A 470 -46.56 22.28 -31.63
CA SER A 470 -46.63 22.44 -33.09
C SER A 470 -46.76 21.13 -33.88
N HIS A 471 -46.62 19.97 -33.22
CA HIS A 471 -46.78 18.64 -33.78
C HIS A 471 -48.03 17.91 -33.25
N VAL A 472 -48.75 18.50 -32.31
CA VAL A 472 -49.98 17.92 -31.75
C VAL A 472 -51.14 18.21 -32.69
N LEU A 473 -51.73 17.17 -33.26
CA LEU A 473 -52.95 17.26 -34.07
C LEU A 473 -54.11 16.71 -33.24
N ILE A 474 -54.92 17.61 -32.65
CA ILE A 474 -56.16 17.29 -31.91
C ILE A 474 -57.35 17.92 -32.62
#